data_AF-A0AAV1LN34-F1
#
_entry.id   AF-A0AAV1LN34-F1
#
_cell.length_a   1.000
_cell.length_b   1.000
_cell.length_c   1.000
_cell.angle_alpha   90.00
_cell.angle_beta   90.00
_cell.angle_gamma   90.00
#
_symmetry.space_group_name_H-M   'P 1'
#
loop_
_entity.id
_entity.type
_entity.pdbx_description
1 polymer ?
#
loop_
_entity_poly.entity_id
_entity_poly.type
_entity_poly.pdbx_seq_one_letter_code
_entity_poly.pdbx_strand_id
1 'polypeptide(L)'
;MSIFDNTCDFELSLTDIQAIDELEKRFTQRDSPLLDIPYSSELCDDTEDILPRNRNRKRCYVIDSDDEDEYTGQQVSSVNTRIDKDFWREPTDSGKENYNPETSLARNKRQKHELKKKEGPVKKSRKYCSRCYKVNVKTLGRNYARKKTKQVNTYCPQCPNELHFCLNCFNEEHKKL
;
A
#
# COMPACT_ATOMS: atom_id res chain seq x y z
N MET A 1 39.85 -14.61 12.93
CA MET A 1 38.97 -14.53 11.75
C MET A 1 38.73 -13.06 11.47
N SER A 2 39.52 -12.47 10.58
CA SER A 2 39.44 -11.07 10.15
C SER A 2 38.36 -10.94 9.08
N ILE A 3 37.36 -10.09 9.35
CA ILE A 3 36.29 -9.73 8.42
C ILE A 3 36.87 -8.61 7.53
N PHE A 4 36.89 -8.85 6.22
CA PHE A 4 37.32 -7.87 5.23
C PHE A 4 36.27 -6.75 5.10
N ASP A 5 36.67 -5.53 5.44
CA ASP A 5 35.95 -4.31 5.08
C ASP A 5 36.03 -4.12 3.56
N ASN A 6 34.95 -4.47 2.85
CA ASN A 6 34.75 -4.09 1.45
C ASN A 6 34.04 -2.73 1.41
N THR A 7 34.78 -1.65 1.66
CA THR A 7 34.37 -0.31 1.25
C THR A 7 34.70 -0.18 -0.23
N CYS A 8 33.69 -0.37 -1.07
CA CYS A 8 33.78 -0.06 -2.48
C CYS A 8 33.76 1.47 -2.63
N ASP A 9 34.92 2.10 -2.49
CA ASP A 9 35.09 3.53 -2.78
C ASP A 9 34.94 3.73 -4.29
N PHE A 10 33.70 4.02 -4.70
CA PHE A 10 33.39 4.42 -6.06
C PHE A 10 33.78 5.89 -6.22
N GLU A 11 35.04 6.12 -6.57
CA GLU A 11 35.54 7.45 -6.90
C GLU A 11 34.82 7.95 -8.16
N LEU A 12 33.83 8.82 -7.97
CA LEU A 12 33.22 9.57 -9.08
C LEU A 12 34.29 10.50 -9.67
N SER A 13 34.47 10.41 -10.97
CA SER A 13 35.42 11.27 -11.66
C SER A 13 34.90 12.72 -11.70
N LEU A 14 35.82 13.69 -11.80
CA LEU A 14 35.47 15.11 -11.98
C LEU A 14 34.54 15.34 -13.18
N THR A 15 34.64 14.49 -14.21
CA THR A 15 33.75 14.53 -15.38
C THR A 15 32.32 14.08 -15.06
N ASP A 16 32.13 13.14 -14.14
CA ASP A 16 30.80 12.69 -13.72
C ASP A 16 30.08 13.79 -12.93
N ILE A 17 30.82 14.50 -12.08
CA ILE A 17 30.28 15.63 -11.30
C ILE A 17 29.83 16.76 -12.23
N GLN A 18 30.63 17.09 -13.25
CA GLN A 18 30.28 18.12 -14.25
C GLN A 18 29.05 17.73 -15.08
N ALA A 19 28.90 16.44 -15.42
CA ALA A 19 27.74 15.94 -16.17
C ALA A 19 26.42 16.05 -15.37
N ILE A 20 26.47 15.86 -14.05
CA ILE A 20 25.30 16.02 -13.17
C ILE A 20 24.87 17.50 -13.13
N ASP A 21 25.81 18.43 -12.99
CA ASP A 21 25.56 19.87 -12.95
C ASP A 21 24.91 20.39 -14.25
N GLU A 22 25.32 19.87 -15.41
CA GLU A 22 24.71 20.20 -16.69
C GLU A 22 23.28 19.69 -16.82
N LEU A 23 22.97 18.52 -16.25
CA LEU A 23 21.62 17.96 -16.25
C LEU A 23 20.67 18.80 -15.38
N GLU A 24 21.10 19.25 -14.20
CA GLU A 24 20.29 20.11 -13.34
C GLU A 24 19.96 21.46 -14.00
N LYS A 25 20.92 22.07 -14.69
CA LYS A 25 20.70 23.32 -15.47
C LYS A 25 19.67 23.17 -16.59
N ARG A 26 19.48 21.97 -17.15
CA ARG A 26 18.44 21.71 -18.18
C ARG A 26 17.04 21.59 -17.59
N PHE A 27 16.92 21.17 -16.33
CA PHE A 27 15.61 21.04 -15.68
C PHE A 27 15.06 22.38 -15.22
N THR A 28 15.91 23.30 -14.74
CA THR A 28 15.46 24.63 -14.26
C THR A 28 14.96 25.56 -15.37
N GLN A 29 15.32 25.33 -16.63
CA GLN A 29 14.83 26.12 -17.76
C GLN A 29 13.45 25.70 -18.28
N ARG A 30 12.85 24.62 -17.74
CA ARG A 30 11.51 24.16 -18.15
C ARG A 30 10.38 24.65 -17.26
N ASP A 31 10.68 25.30 -16.14
CA ASP A 31 9.68 25.98 -15.34
C ASP A 31 9.38 27.34 -15.98
N SER A 32 8.56 27.27 -17.02
CA SER A 32 7.98 28.42 -17.70
C SER A 32 7.33 29.35 -16.68
N PRO A 33 7.47 30.69 -16.80
CA PRO A 33 6.82 31.62 -15.89
C PRO A 33 5.32 31.39 -15.95
N LEU A 34 4.71 31.15 -14.79
CA LEU A 34 3.27 31.22 -14.61
C LEU A 34 2.84 32.62 -15.08
N LEU A 35 2.28 32.71 -16.29
CA LEU A 35 1.67 33.94 -16.75
C LEU A 35 0.50 34.23 -15.81
N ASP A 36 0.61 35.34 -15.09
CA ASP A 36 -0.46 35.92 -14.28
C ASP A 36 -1.67 36.19 -15.20
N ILE A 37 -2.64 35.28 -15.17
CA ILE A 37 -3.92 35.49 -15.83
C ILE A 37 -4.68 36.49 -14.93
N PRO A 38 -5.02 37.69 -15.43
CA PRO A 38 -5.81 38.63 -14.65
C PRO A 38 -7.17 38.01 -14.33
N TYR A 39 -7.46 37.94 -13.04
CA TYR A 39 -8.74 37.52 -12.50
C TYR A 39 -9.80 38.54 -12.94
N SER A 40 -10.49 38.24 -14.05
CA SER A 40 -11.62 39.04 -14.50
C SER A 40 -12.81 38.79 -13.57
N SER A 41 -13.06 39.78 -12.71
CA SER A 41 -14.20 39.90 -11.82
C SER A 41 -15.36 40.54 -12.58
N GLU A 42 -15.87 39.88 -13.62
CA GLU A 42 -17.08 40.33 -14.31
C GLU A 42 -18.30 39.52 -13.86
N LEU A 43 -19.21 40.27 -13.22
CA LEU A 43 -20.63 40.08 -12.97
C LEU A 43 -21.29 38.88 -13.66
N CYS A 44 -22.03 38.08 -12.87
CA CYS A 44 -23.15 37.31 -13.40
C CYS A 44 -24.45 37.90 -12.85
N ASP A 45 -25.15 38.58 -13.75
CA ASP A 45 -26.56 38.93 -13.65
C ASP A 45 -27.45 37.69 -13.52
N ASP A 46 -28.47 37.82 -12.69
CA ASP A 46 -29.54 36.86 -12.45
C ASP A 46 -30.29 36.53 -13.75
N THR A 47 -30.03 35.34 -14.31
CA THR A 47 -30.92 34.72 -15.31
C THR A 47 -31.21 33.29 -14.87
N GLU A 48 -32.36 33.15 -14.19
CA GLU A 48 -32.99 31.86 -13.98
C GLU A 48 -33.49 31.34 -15.34
N ASP A 49 -32.83 30.33 -15.90
CA ASP A 49 -33.43 29.51 -16.94
C ASP A 49 -32.99 28.03 -16.85
N ILE A 50 -33.97 27.24 -16.45
CA ILE A 50 -34.23 25.80 -16.62
C ILE A 50 -33.22 25.06 -17.52
N LEU A 51 -32.42 24.17 -16.93
CA LEU A 51 -31.70 23.11 -17.66
C LEU A 51 -31.96 21.70 -17.06
N PRO A 52 -31.97 20.65 -17.90
CA PRO A 52 -32.46 19.32 -17.52
C PRO A 52 -31.51 18.59 -16.58
N ARG A 53 -32.09 17.74 -15.71
CA ARG A 53 -31.42 16.85 -14.75
C ARG A 53 -30.25 16.08 -15.38
N ASN A 54 -29.04 16.58 -15.20
CA ASN A 54 -27.81 15.88 -15.51
C ASN A 54 -27.38 15.01 -14.30
N ARG A 55 -27.26 13.69 -14.49
CA ARG A 55 -26.98 12.67 -13.46
C ARG A 55 -25.54 12.67 -12.91
N ASN A 56 -24.82 13.78 -13.03
CA ASN A 56 -23.45 13.94 -12.54
C ASN A 56 -23.33 15.08 -11.51
N ARG A 57 -24.28 15.15 -10.57
CA ARG A 57 -24.06 15.91 -9.33
C ARG A 57 -23.01 15.16 -8.51
N LYS A 58 -21.77 15.64 -8.60
CA LYS A 58 -20.76 15.46 -7.54
C LYS A 58 -21.50 15.74 -6.23
N ARG A 59 -21.63 14.71 -5.39
CA ARG A 59 -22.14 14.85 -4.03
C ARG A 59 -21.11 15.70 -3.29
N CYS A 60 -21.29 17.01 -3.32
CA CYS A 60 -20.66 17.91 -2.38
C CYS A 60 -21.22 17.50 -1.02
N TYR A 61 -20.39 16.86 -0.20
CA TYR A 61 -20.67 16.79 1.21
C TYR A 61 -20.47 18.21 1.71
N VAL A 62 -21.55 18.85 2.13
CA VAL A 62 -21.47 19.97 3.05
C VAL A 62 -20.83 19.37 4.29
N ILE A 63 -19.58 19.77 4.57
CA ILE A 63 -18.98 19.51 5.87
C ILE A 63 -19.61 20.59 6.73
N ASP A 64 -20.72 20.24 7.39
CA ASP A 64 -21.28 21.07 8.45
C ASP A 64 -20.16 21.24 9.48
N SER A 65 -19.57 22.43 9.47
CA SER A 65 -18.63 22.89 10.47
C SER A 65 -19.53 23.42 11.57
N ASP A 66 -19.77 22.63 12.62
CA ASP A 66 -20.24 23.04 13.95
C ASP A 66 -20.73 21.80 14.72
N ASP A 67 -19.80 20.91 15.06
CA ASP A 67 -19.95 20.04 16.22
C ASP A 67 -18.58 20.02 16.91
N GLU A 68 -18.39 21.02 17.78
CA GLU A 68 -17.40 20.97 18.85
C GLU A 68 -17.79 19.82 19.77
N ASP A 69 -17.45 18.58 19.37
CA ASP A 69 -17.57 17.41 20.21
C ASP A 69 -16.63 17.60 21.39
N GLU A 70 -17.22 18.03 22.51
CA GLU A 70 -16.65 18.05 23.83
C GLU A 70 -15.94 16.71 24.10
N TYR A 71 -14.62 16.69 23.89
CA TYR A 71 -13.74 15.57 24.19
C TYR A 71 -13.72 15.40 25.71
N THR A 72 -14.74 14.70 26.23
CA THR A 72 -14.72 14.18 27.58
C THR A 72 -13.61 13.13 27.61
N GLY A 73 -12.44 13.57 28.07
CA GLY A 73 -11.29 12.72 28.30
C GLY A 73 -11.67 11.62 29.28
N GLN A 74 -12.11 10.49 28.74
CA GLN A 74 -12.34 9.29 29.50
C GLN A 74 -10.97 8.79 29.93
N GLN A 75 -10.60 9.19 31.15
CA GLN A 75 -9.48 8.62 31.87
C GLN A 75 -9.72 7.12 31.92
N VAL A 76 -9.00 6.38 31.08
CA VAL A 76 -8.88 4.94 31.21
C VAL A 76 -8.16 4.69 32.53
N SER A 77 -8.96 4.51 33.58
CA SER A 77 -8.49 3.98 34.85
C SER A 77 -7.71 2.73 34.53
N SER A 78 -6.43 2.72 34.89
CA SER A 78 -5.53 1.59 34.78
C SER A 78 -6.20 0.36 35.38
N VAL A 79 -6.86 -0.44 34.55
CA VAL A 79 -7.35 -1.75 34.97
C VAL A 79 -6.11 -2.61 35.07
N ASN A 80 -5.53 -2.62 36.27
CA ASN A 80 -4.60 -3.62 36.71
C ASN A 80 -5.29 -4.97 36.54
N THR A 81 -5.08 -5.59 35.39
CA THR A 81 -5.36 -7.01 35.22
C THR A 81 -4.37 -7.73 36.13
N ARG A 82 -4.85 -8.04 37.34
CA ARG A 82 -4.25 -9.10 38.16
C ARG A 82 -4.33 -10.35 37.30
N ILE A 83 -3.24 -10.63 36.61
CA ILE A 83 -3.00 -11.93 35.99
C ILE A 83 -2.89 -12.87 37.18
N ASP A 84 -4.00 -13.55 37.50
CA ASP A 84 -4.03 -14.62 38.48
C ASP A 84 -2.97 -15.65 38.08
N LYS A 85 -1.94 -15.78 38.93
CA LYS A 85 -0.73 -16.56 38.69
C LYS A 85 -0.94 -18.08 38.79
N ASP A 86 -2.17 -18.54 38.96
CA ASP A 86 -2.46 -19.92 39.37
C ASP A 86 -3.15 -20.77 38.29
N PHE A 87 -3.10 -20.37 37.01
CA PHE A 87 -3.56 -21.20 35.89
C PHE A 87 -2.47 -22.11 35.31
N TRP A 88 -1.54 -22.57 36.13
CA TRP A 88 -0.69 -23.72 35.82
C TRP A 88 -1.17 -24.91 36.65
N ARG A 89 -2.39 -25.38 36.34
CA ARG A 89 -2.84 -26.69 36.79
C ARG A 89 -2.05 -27.72 35.99
N GLU A 90 -1.19 -28.48 36.66
CA GLU A 90 -0.41 -29.56 36.04
C GLU A 90 -1.35 -30.53 35.30
N PRO A 91 -1.07 -30.86 34.02
CA PRO A 91 -1.84 -31.86 33.30
C PRO A 91 -1.64 -33.22 33.97
N THR A 92 -2.73 -33.81 34.48
CA THR A 92 -2.70 -35.18 34.97
C THR A 92 -2.41 -36.12 33.81
N ASP A 93 -1.29 -36.81 33.95
CA ASP A 93 -0.72 -37.85 33.12
C ASP A 93 -1.66 -39.06 33.03
N SER A 94 -2.62 -39.03 32.10
CA SER A 94 -3.42 -40.19 31.74
C SER A 94 -3.98 -40.07 30.32
N GLY A 95 -3.09 -40.05 29.34
CA GLY A 95 -3.46 -40.05 27.92
C GLY A 95 -2.34 -40.67 27.08
N LYS A 96 -2.33 -42.01 26.98
CA LYS A 96 -1.50 -42.74 26.02
C LYS A 96 -2.03 -42.45 24.61
N GLU A 97 -1.62 -41.33 24.02
CA GLU A 97 -1.86 -41.07 22.61
C GLU A 97 -0.85 -41.86 21.78
N ASN A 98 -1.37 -42.71 20.89
CA ASN A 98 -0.63 -43.49 19.91
C ASN A 98 0.22 -42.56 19.03
N TYR A 99 1.50 -42.39 19.36
CA TYR A 99 2.48 -41.80 18.47
C TYR A 99 2.69 -42.76 17.28
N ASN A 100 2.04 -42.48 16.14
CA ASN A 100 2.31 -43.18 14.90
C ASN A 100 3.54 -42.55 14.21
N PRO A 101 4.71 -43.20 14.20
CA PRO A 101 5.95 -42.64 13.68
C PRO A 101 5.99 -42.50 12.14
N GLU A 102 5.01 -43.05 11.41
CA GLU A 102 4.99 -43.04 9.94
C GLU A 102 4.61 -41.69 9.31
N THR A 103 4.13 -40.72 10.08
CA THR A 103 3.75 -39.40 9.54
C THR A 103 4.93 -38.42 9.38
N SER A 104 6.13 -38.81 9.81
CA SER A 104 7.29 -37.91 9.93
C SER A 104 8.12 -37.70 8.64
N LEU A 105 7.78 -38.35 7.52
CA LEU A 105 8.57 -38.27 6.27
C LEU A 105 7.83 -37.65 5.07
N ALA A 106 6.62 -37.12 5.26
CA ALA A 106 5.99 -36.29 4.24
C ALA A 106 6.72 -34.93 4.19
N ARG A 107 7.86 -34.89 3.51
CA ARG A 107 8.62 -33.67 3.19
C ARG A 107 7.61 -32.67 2.63
N ASN A 108 7.28 -31.64 3.41
CA ASN A 108 6.28 -30.62 3.07
C ASN A 108 6.58 -30.13 1.64
N LYS A 109 5.79 -30.60 0.67
CA LYS A 109 5.95 -30.18 -0.72
C LYS A 109 5.61 -28.70 -0.73
N ARG A 110 6.59 -27.85 -1.06
CA ARG A 110 6.37 -26.41 -1.22
C ARG A 110 5.20 -26.24 -2.18
N GLN A 111 4.14 -25.58 -1.72
CA GLN A 111 2.97 -25.34 -2.56
C GLN A 111 3.41 -24.51 -3.76
N LYS A 112 3.14 -25.00 -4.96
CA LYS A 112 3.44 -24.26 -6.18
C LYS A 112 2.39 -23.18 -6.34
N HIS A 113 2.80 -21.94 -6.14
CA HIS A 113 1.95 -20.79 -6.42
C HIS A 113 1.99 -20.48 -7.92
N GLU A 114 0.83 -20.17 -8.48
CA GLU A 114 0.69 -19.82 -9.90
C GLU A 114 -0.07 -18.51 -10.04
N LEU A 115 0.30 -17.70 -11.03
CA LEU A 115 -0.36 -16.45 -11.32
C LEU A 115 -1.42 -16.68 -12.39
N LYS A 116 -2.71 -16.60 -12.01
CA LYS A 116 -3.85 -16.76 -12.92
C LYS A 116 -4.48 -15.42 -13.26
N LYS A 117 -5.13 -15.33 -14.43
CA LYS A 117 -5.94 -14.16 -14.83
C LYS A 117 -7.36 -14.34 -14.32
N LYS A 118 -7.97 -13.28 -13.79
CA LYS A 118 -9.37 -13.30 -13.36
C LYS A 118 -10.29 -13.16 -14.57
N GLU A 119 -11.33 -13.98 -14.62
CA GLU A 119 -12.32 -13.98 -15.68
C GLU A 119 -13.23 -12.75 -15.60
N GLY A 120 -13.81 -12.39 -16.75
CA GLY A 120 -14.74 -11.28 -16.89
C GLY A 120 -14.12 -9.96 -17.37
N PRO A 121 -14.91 -8.86 -17.37
CA PRO A 121 -14.47 -7.58 -17.91
C PRO A 121 -13.31 -6.98 -17.11
N VAL A 122 -12.15 -6.81 -17.77
CA VAL A 122 -10.89 -6.32 -17.17
C VAL A 122 -11.07 -5.05 -16.34
N LYS A 123 -11.93 -4.12 -16.79
CA LYS A 123 -12.20 -2.86 -16.06
C LYS A 123 -12.79 -3.07 -14.67
N LYS A 124 -13.63 -4.12 -14.49
CA LYS A 124 -14.32 -4.44 -13.23
C LYS A 124 -13.49 -5.37 -12.35
N SER A 125 -12.75 -6.29 -12.96
CA SER A 125 -11.99 -7.32 -12.24
C SER A 125 -10.61 -6.85 -11.79
N ARG A 126 -9.98 -5.88 -12.47
CA ARG A 126 -8.65 -5.39 -12.09
C ARG A 126 -8.64 -4.76 -10.70
N LYS A 127 -7.61 -5.07 -9.92
CA LYS A 127 -7.33 -4.49 -8.59
C LYS A 127 -5.89 -3.97 -8.54
N TYR A 128 -5.55 -3.17 -7.54
CA TYR A 128 -4.17 -2.75 -7.35
C TYR A 128 -3.28 -3.93 -6.99
N CYS A 129 -2.05 -3.95 -7.48
CA CYS A 129 -1.05 -4.90 -7.01
C CYS A 129 -0.83 -4.67 -5.49
N SER A 130 -1.11 -5.69 -4.67
CA SER A 130 -1.12 -5.58 -3.20
C SER A 130 0.20 -5.04 -2.66
N ARG A 131 1.32 -5.59 -3.12
CA ARG A 131 2.66 -5.17 -2.68
C ARG A 131 3.01 -3.76 -3.13
N CYS A 132 2.90 -3.44 -4.42
CA CYS A 132 3.15 -2.09 -4.93
C CYS A 132 2.30 -1.05 -4.19
N TYR A 133 1.02 -1.36 -3.92
CA TYR A 133 0.14 -0.46 -3.18
C TYR A 133 0.65 -0.24 -1.76
N LYS A 134 0.98 -1.31 -1.02
CA LYS A 134 1.54 -1.21 0.35
C LYS A 134 2.82 -0.38 0.39
N VAL A 135 3.74 -0.58 -0.56
CA VAL A 135 4.98 0.19 -0.65
C VAL A 135 4.69 1.67 -0.91
N ASN A 136 3.86 1.97 -1.92
CA ASN A 136 3.54 3.34 -2.28
C ASN A 136 2.75 4.09 -1.19
N VAL A 137 1.88 3.39 -0.44
CA VAL A 137 1.16 4.00 0.69
C VAL A 137 2.15 4.38 1.79
N LYS A 138 3.15 3.53 2.07
CA LYS A 138 4.18 3.81 3.08
C LYS A 138 5.09 4.97 2.67
N THR A 139 5.43 5.10 1.38
CA THR A 139 6.41 6.10 0.92
C THR A 139 5.79 7.44 0.51
N LEU A 140 4.62 7.43 -0.15
CA LEU A 140 4.01 8.61 -0.77
C LEU A 140 2.63 8.95 -0.19
N GLY A 141 2.11 8.13 0.71
CA GLY A 141 0.76 8.28 1.25
C GLY A 141 -0.35 7.73 0.33
N ARG A 142 -1.55 7.64 0.90
CA ARG A 142 -2.70 6.94 0.28
C ARG A 142 -3.13 7.54 -1.05
N ASN A 143 -3.19 8.86 -1.15
CA ASN A 143 -3.71 9.56 -2.33
C ASN A 143 -2.79 9.38 -3.54
N TYR A 144 -1.48 9.54 -3.34
CA TYR A 144 -0.48 9.31 -4.39
C TYR A 144 -0.37 7.83 -4.76
N ALA A 145 -0.46 6.92 -3.78
CA ALA A 145 -0.42 5.49 -4.05
C ALA A 145 -1.52 5.03 -4.99
N ARG A 146 -2.75 5.55 -4.86
CA ARG A 146 -3.87 5.18 -5.76
C ARG A 146 -3.64 5.59 -7.22
N LYS A 147 -2.92 6.69 -7.46
CA LYS A 147 -2.60 7.21 -8.80
C LYS A 147 -1.40 6.49 -9.41
N LYS A 148 -0.35 6.24 -8.62
CA LYS A 148 0.93 5.65 -9.09
C LYS A 148 0.88 4.13 -9.21
N THR A 149 0.09 3.45 -8.37
CA THR A 149 0.09 1.98 -8.32
C THR A 149 -0.61 1.39 -9.54
N LYS A 150 0.07 0.50 -10.25
CA LYS A 150 -0.50 -0.28 -11.35
C LYS A 150 -1.65 -1.16 -10.90
N GLN A 151 -2.71 -1.18 -11.70
CA GLN A 151 -3.82 -2.11 -11.57
C GLN A 151 -3.56 -3.35 -12.41
N VAL A 152 -3.79 -4.53 -11.83
CA VAL A 152 -3.53 -5.84 -12.42
C VAL A 152 -4.80 -6.68 -12.36
N ASN A 153 -4.98 -7.57 -13.34
CA ASN A 153 -6.08 -8.55 -13.38
C ASN A 153 -5.62 -9.97 -13.00
N THR A 154 -4.40 -10.08 -12.48
CA THR A 154 -3.76 -11.34 -12.15
C THR A 154 -3.75 -11.55 -10.64
N TYR A 155 -4.04 -12.78 -10.21
CA TYR A 155 -4.13 -13.17 -8.81
C TYR A 155 -3.54 -14.57 -8.59
N CYS A 156 -3.17 -14.86 -7.35
CA CYS A 156 -2.70 -16.18 -6.94
C CYS A 156 -3.80 -16.91 -6.15
N PRO A 157 -4.39 -18.00 -6.68
CA PRO A 157 -5.44 -18.75 -5.98
C PRO A 157 -4.93 -19.53 -4.77
N GLN A 158 -3.62 -19.79 -4.71
CA GLN A 158 -3.00 -20.49 -3.58
C GLN A 158 -2.73 -19.56 -2.38
N CYS A 159 -2.80 -18.24 -2.56
CA CYS A 159 -2.63 -17.29 -1.48
C CYS A 159 -3.95 -17.07 -0.72
N PRO A 160 -3.88 -16.81 0.61
CA PRO A 160 -5.05 -16.37 1.34
C PRO A 160 -5.59 -15.07 0.73
N ASN A 161 -6.91 -14.99 0.56
CA ASN A 161 -7.62 -13.85 -0.03
C ASN A 161 -7.35 -13.57 -1.52
N GLU A 162 -6.84 -14.54 -2.28
CA GLU A 162 -6.63 -14.41 -3.73
C GLU A 162 -5.88 -13.11 -4.10
N LEU A 163 -4.73 -12.91 -3.48
CA LEU A 163 -4.01 -11.64 -3.60
C LEU A 163 -3.62 -11.34 -5.05
N HIS A 164 -3.78 -10.07 -5.41
CA HIS A 164 -3.50 -9.58 -6.75
C HIS A 164 -2.06 -9.06 -6.83
N PHE A 165 -1.30 -9.61 -7.77
CA PHE A 165 0.12 -9.28 -7.95
C PHE A 165 0.43 -8.97 -9.40
N CYS A 166 1.34 -8.03 -9.61
CA CYS A 166 2.03 -7.90 -10.89
C CYS A 166 3.10 -8.99 -11.03
N LEU A 167 3.54 -9.23 -12.26
CA LEU A 167 4.53 -10.27 -12.57
C LEU A 167 5.81 -10.15 -11.72
N ASN A 168 6.35 -8.93 -11.58
CA ASN A 168 7.58 -8.70 -10.80
C ASN A 168 7.38 -9.03 -9.32
N CYS A 169 6.32 -8.49 -8.69
CA CYS A 169 6.04 -8.77 -7.28
C CYS A 169 5.72 -10.24 -7.03
N PHE A 170 5.05 -10.92 -7.97
CA PHE A 170 4.79 -12.35 -7.86
C PHE A 170 6.11 -13.14 -7.85
N ASN A 171 7.03 -12.83 -8.78
CA ASN A 171 8.33 -13.48 -8.81
C ASN A 171 9.12 -13.23 -7.53
N GLU A 172 9.11 -12.01 -7.00
CA GLU A 172 9.86 -11.73 -5.76
C GLU A 172 9.26 -12.41 -4.53
N GLU A 173 7.94 -12.48 -4.41
CA GLU A 173 7.24 -13.08 -3.27
C GLU A 173 7.17 -14.61 -3.36
N HIS A 174 7.17 -15.20 -4.55
CA HIS A 174 6.85 -16.63 -4.74
C HIS A 174 7.95 -17.43 -5.45
N LYS A 175 8.95 -16.80 -6.07
CA LYS A 175 10.09 -17.50 -6.72
C LYS A 175 11.20 -17.89 -5.72
N LYS A 176 11.15 -17.40 -4.48
CA LYS A 176 12.10 -17.76 -3.41
C LYS A 176 11.78 -19.11 -2.73
N LEU A 177 10.82 -19.87 -3.26
CA LEU A 177 10.41 -21.19 -2.75
C LEU A 177 10.75 -22.28 -3.75
#